data_AF-A0A7G3HV71-F1
#
_entry.id   AF-A0A7G3HV71-F1
#
_cell.length_a   1.000
_cell.length_b   1.000
_cell.length_c   1.000
_cell.angle_alpha   90.00
_cell.angle_beta   90.00
_cell.angle_gamma   90.00
#
_symmetry.space_group_name_H-M   'P 1'
#
loop_
_entity.id
_entity.type
_entity.pdbx_description
1 polymer ?
#
loop_
_entity_poly.entity_id
_entity_poly.type
_entity_poly.pdbx_seq_one_letter_code
_entity_poly.pdbx_strand_id
1 'polypeptide(L)'
;MNPLISLTIYFTLISGTLITMISSHWLMTWIGLEMNMFAIIPLIMKSHTPRATEAATKYFLIQASASMLLLLAASLNFMKMGQWTLTSLDDQTAATLLLISLMMKLGMAPFHFWVPEVTQGTLLSTGLVILTWQKLAPLSIMYQTAPLLKPDIILTSAILSILIGGWGGLNQTQLRKIMAYSSIAHMGWMAAVLTFNPSLMLLNLLLYIIFTLATFTIMMSCSTSSTSTLSMSWNNYPLMMTMLLTVLMSMGGLPPLTGFIPKWLIIDELIKNNNIILPLAMAMMALLNLYFYMRLIYASSLTLFPSSNNIKFKWKVITPHKTFLLPVLLTLSSFLIPLTPMIYILN
;
A
#
# COMPACT_ATOMS: atom_id res chain seq x y z
N MET A 1 9.02 -22.98 -8.25
CA MET A 1 10.36 -22.33 -8.26
C MET A 1 11.23 -23.03 -7.24
N ASN A 2 12.51 -23.22 -7.56
CA ASN A 2 13.51 -23.74 -6.62
C ASN A 2 13.57 -22.83 -5.37
N PRO A 3 13.52 -23.37 -4.14
CA PRO A 3 13.56 -22.56 -2.92
C PRO A 3 14.80 -21.66 -2.84
N LEU A 4 15.96 -22.14 -3.30
CA LEU A 4 17.20 -21.35 -3.32
C LEU A 4 17.08 -20.12 -4.23
N ILE A 5 16.49 -20.29 -5.42
CA ILE A 5 16.24 -19.18 -6.35
C ILE A 5 15.24 -18.19 -5.74
N SER A 6 14.22 -18.67 -5.01
CA SER A 6 13.30 -17.74 -4.34
C SER A 6 13.99 -16.93 -3.25
N LEU A 7 14.94 -17.52 -2.52
CA LEU A 7 15.73 -16.83 -1.51
C LEU A 7 16.61 -15.74 -2.14
N THR A 8 17.30 -16.05 -3.24
CA THR A 8 18.13 -15.06 -3.93
C THR A 8 17.30 -13.91 -4.49
N ILE A 9 16.10 -14.19 -5.02
CA ILE A 9 15.19 -13.15 -5.52
C ILE A 9 14.67 -12.26 -4.39
N TYR A 10 14.32 -12.82 -3.22
CA TYR A 10 13.94 -11.98 -2.08
C TYR A 10 15.11 -11.14 -1.56
N PHE A 11 16.33 -11.69 -1.57
CA PHE A 11 17.52 -10.95 -1.20
C PHE A 11 17.79 -9.77 -2.14
N THR A 12 17.67 -9.97 -3.46
CA THR A 12 17.84 -8.87 -4.43
C THR A 12 16.74 -7.81 -4.32
N LEU A 13 15.50 -8.21 -4.00
CA LEU A 13 14.40 -7.29 -3.75
C LEU A 13 14.60 -6.46 -2.48
N ILE A 14 15.19 -7.03 -1.43
CA ILE A 14 15.53 -6.30 -0.20
C ILE A 14 16.71 -5.36 -0.47
N SER A 15 17.77 -5.86 -1.11
CA SER A 15 18.97 -5.06 -1.39
C SER A 15 18.65 -3.87 -2.30
N GLY A 16 17.79 -4.03 -3.31
CA GLY A 16 17.33 -2.93 -4.16
C GLY A 16 16.68 -1.81 -3.35
N THR A 17 15.74 -2.13 -2.46
CA THR A 17 15.13 -1.13 -1.56
C THR A 17 16.13 -0.49 -0.60
N LEU A 18 17.05 -1.26 -0.01
CA LEU A 18 18.06 -0.69 0.89
C LEU A 18 19.00 0.27 0.17
N ILE A 19 19.42 -0.08 -1.04
CA ILE A 19 20.25 0.79 -1.89
C ILE A 19 19.54 2.12 -2.16
N THR A 20 18.24 2.11 -2.46
CA THR A 20 17.49 3.36 -2.64
C THR A 20 17.41 4.21 -1.38
N MET A 21 17.31 3.60 -0.20
CA MET A 21 17.20 4.36 1.05
C MET A 21 18.52 4.95 1.52
N ILE A 22 19.64 4.26 1.29
CA ILE A 22 20.98 4.65 1.77
C ILE A 22 21.69 5.58 0.78
N SER A 23 21.35 5.49 -0.51
CA SER A 23 22.08 6.24 -1.54
C SER A 23 21.90 7.76 -1.41
N SER A 24 22.97 8.48 -1.76
CA SER A 24 23.01 9.95 -1.86
C SER A 24 23.04 10.46 -3.30
N HIS A 25 23.32 9.57 -4.26
CA HIS A 25 23.50 9.86 -5.68
C HIS A 25 22.32 9.38 -6.52
N TRP A 26 21.80 10.23 -7.42
CA TRP A 26 20.64 9.91 -8.27
C TRP A 26 20.78 8.59 -9.03
N LEU A 27 21.93 8.36 -9.68
CA LEU A 27 22.18 7.09 -10.39
C LEU A 27 22.01 5.86 -9.49
N MET A 28 22.47 5.91 -8.23
CA MET A 28 22.37 4.77 -7.32
C MET A 28 20.92 4.54 -6.85
N THR A 29 20.15 5.61 -6.64
CA THR A 29 18.71 5.48 -6.39
C THR A 29 17.99 4.83 -7.57
N TRP A 30 18.33 5.21 -8.80
CA TRP A 30 17.77 4.61 -10.01
C TRP A 30 18.13 3.12 -10.11
N ILE A 31 19.40 2.74 -9.90
CA ILE A 31 19.84 1.34 -9.88
C ILE A 31 19.06 0.51 -8.85
N GLY A 32 18.84 1.05 -7.64
CA GLY A 32 18.06 0.37 -6.61
C GLY A 32 16.59 0.13 -7.02
N LEU A 33 15.96 1.11 -7.68
CA LEU A 33 14.60 0.97 -8.20
C LEU A 33 14.51 -0.05 -9.36
N GLU A 34 15.50 -0.10 -10.24
CA GLU A 34 15.57 -1.09 -11.33
C GLU A 34 15.76 -2.51 -10.78
N MET A 35 16.65 -2.71 -9.81
CA MET A 35 16.81 -4.01 -9.16
C MET A 35 15.51 -4.50 -8.52
N ASN A 36 14.75 -3.61 -7.87
CA ASN A 36 13.43 -3.95 -7.32
C ASN A 36 12.44 -4.38 -8.41
N MET A 37 12.45 -3.70 -9.56
CA MET A 37 11.57 -4.00 -10.68
C MET A 37 11.89 -5.38 -11.29
N PHE A 38 13.17 -5.68 -11.55
CA PHE A 38 13.54 -6.98 -12.09
C PHE A 38 13.33 -8.13 -11.10
N ALA A 39 13.59 -7.91 -9.80
CA ALA A 39 13.43 -8.93 -8.78
C ALA A 39 11.95 -9.34 -8.56
N ILE A 40 10.99 -8.43 -8.67
CA ILE A 40 9.58 -8.74 -8.42
C ILE A 40 8.89 -9.48 -9.58
N ILE A 41 9.37 -9.33 -10.83
CA ILE A 41 8.71 -9.94 -12.01
C ILE A 41 8.60 -11.47 -11.91
N PRO A 42 9.67 -12.23 -11.57
CA PRO A 42 9.55 -13.67 -11.38
C PRO A 42 8.57 -14.07 -10.27
N LEU A 43 8.44 -13.24 -9.22
CA LEU A 43 7.48 -13.47 -8.15
C LEU A 43 6.04 -13.30 -8.65
N ILE A 44 5.77 -12.30 -9.49
CA ILE A 44 4.46 -12.11 -10.13
C ILE A 44 4.09 -13.33 -10.98
N MET A 45 5.03 -13.85 -11.77
CA MET A 45 4.81 -14.98 -12.68
C MET A 45 4.84 -16.38 -12.02
N LYS A 46 4.95 -16.47 -10.69
CA LYS A 46 5.13 -17.73 -9.95
C LYS A 46 4.07 -18.81 -10.25
N SER A 47 2.84 -18.43 -10.59
CA SER A 47 1.74 -19.38 -10.89
C SER A 47 1.72 -19.87 -12.34
N HIS A 48 2.53 -19.29 -13.24
CA HIS A 48 2.57 -19.61 -14.68
C HIS A 48 1.21 -19.57 -15.40
N THR A 49 0.23 -18.83 -14.87
CA THR A 49 -1.07 -18.62 -15.52
C THR A 49 -1.02 -17.48 -16.53
N PRO A 50 -1.85 -17.49 -17.59
CA PRO A 50 -1.90 -16.38 -18.56
C PRO A 50 -2.27 -15.05 -17.89
N ARG A 51 -3.03 -15.09 -16.78
CA ARG A 51 -3.34 -13.89 -16.02
C ARG A 51 -2.15 -13.34 -15.23
N ALA A 52 -1.27 -14.22 -14.74
CA ALA A 52 -0.05 -13.80 -14.07
C ALA A 52 0.98 -13.24 -15.07
N THR A 53 1.04 -13.77 -16.30
CA THR A 53 1.89 -13.21 -17.35
C THR A 53 1.39 -11.83 -17.81
N GLU A 54 0.08 -11.66 -18.00
CA GLU A 54 -0.52 -10.34 -18.29
C GLU A 54 -0.29 -9.33 -17.16
N ALA A 55 -0.38 -9.76 -15.90
CA ALA A 55 -0.07 -8.90 -14.75
C ALA A 55 1.41 -8.48 -14.75
N ALA A 56 2.33 -9.39 -15.07
CA ALA A 56 3.76 -9.09 -15.15
C ALA A 56 4.09 -8.11 -16.28
N THR A 57 3.48 -8.27 -17.46
CA THR A 57 3.70 -7.35 -18.58
C THR A 57 3.17 -5.95 -18.28
N LYS A 58 1.98 -5.83 -17.69
CA LYS A 58 1.41 -4.54 -17.24
C LYS A 58 2.29 -3.85 -16.20
N TYR A 59 2.77 -4.62 -15.21
CA TYR A 59 3.68 -4.09 -14.18
C TYR A 59 4.99 -3.61 -14.80
N PHE A 60 5.62 -4.42 -15.65
CA PHE A 60 6.89 -4.09 -16.30
C PHE A 60 6.79 -2.80 -17.11
N LEU A 61 5.79 -2.69 -18.00
CA LEU A 61 5.66 -1.53 -18.89
C LEU A 61 5.57 -0.21 -18.12
N ILE A 62 4.77 -0.17 -17.05
CA ILE A 62 4.55 1.05 -16.27
C ILE A 62 5.74 1.37 -15.38
N GLN A 63 6.36 0.35 -14.79
CA GLN A 63 7.51 0.56 -13.90
C GLN A 63 8.78 0.93 -14.68
N ALA A 64 8.95 0.41 -15.89
CA ALA A 64 10.02 0.77 -16.81
C ALA A 64 9.81 2.19 -17.39
N SER A 65 8.58 2.56 -17.77
CA SER A 65 8.31 3.93 -18.21
C SER A 65 8.57 4.93 -17.07
N ALA A 66 8.17 4.59 -15.85
CA ALA A 66 8.41 5.42 -14.68
C ALA A 66 9.91 5.55 -14.36
N SER A 67 10.70 4.48 -14.48
CA SER A 67 12.14 4.56 -14.21
C SER A 67 12.90 5.37 -15.27
N MET A 68 12.49 5.29 -16.55
CA MET A 68 13.05 6.14 -17.60
C MET A 68 12.72 7.62 -17.38
N LEU A 69 11.50 7.95 -16.91
CA LEU A 69 11.15 9.32 -16.52
C LEU A 69 11.98 9.84 -15.34
N LEU A 70 12.29 8.97 -14.37
CA LEU A 70 13.17 9.34 -13.25
C LEU A 70 14.59 9.64 -13.73
N LEU A 71 15.13 8.81 -14.62
CA LEU A 71 16.45 9.03 -15.22
C LEU A 71 16.47 10.33 -16.05
N LEU A 72 15.40 10.60 -16.80
CA LEU A 72 15.24 11.86 -17.53
C LEU A 72 15.28 13.06 -16.57
N ALA A 73 14.53 13.01 -15.47
CA ALA A 73 14.53 14.05 -14.44
C ALA A 73 15.93 14.28 -13.85
N ALA A 74 16.64 13.21 -13.50
CA ALA A 74 18.00 13.29 -12.98
C ALA A 74 18.98 13.88 -14.00
N SER A 75 18.88 13.49 -15.28
CA SER A 75 19.76 14.00 -16.33
C SER A 75 19.52 15.48 -16.64
N LEU A 76 18.26 15.93 -16.63
CA LEU A 76 17.91 17.34 -16.80
C LEU A 76 18.42 18.20 -15.64
N ASN A 77 18.29 17.69 -14.42
CA ASN A 77 18.84 18.35 -13.24
C ASN A 77 20.37 18.49 -13.34
N PHE A 78 21.05 17.43 -13.77
CA PHE A 78 22.50 17.46 -14.00
C PHE A 78 22.89 18.45 -15.11
N MET A 79 22.16 18.50 -16.22
CA MET A 79 22.47 19.46 -17.29
C MET A 79 22.37 20.92 -16.84
N LYS A 80 21.47 21.23 -15.90
CA LYS A 80 21.28 22.61 -15.42
C LYS A 80 22.22 22.99 -14.28
N MET A 81 22.44 22.09 -13.32
CA MET A 81 23.14 22.41 -12.07
C MET A 81 24.50 21.71 -11.93
N GLY A 82 24.78 20.68 -12.75
CA GLY A 82 26.03 19.91 -12.69
C GLY A 82 26.17 19.00 -11.46
N GLN A 83 25.10 18.79 -10.68
CA GLN A 83 25.12 18.00 -9.46
C GLN A 83 24.29 16.72 -9.58
N TRP A 84 24.78 15.64 -8.97
CA TRP A 84 24.09 14.34 -8.90
C TRP A 84 23.52 14.02 -7.51
N THR A 85 23.61 14.97 -6.59
CA THR A 85 23.11 14.84 -5.22
C THR A 85 21.58 14.85 -5.18
N LEU A 86 21.02 14.02 -4.31
CA LEU A 86 19.56 13.91 -4.09
C LEU A 86 18.91 15.19 -3.59
N THR A 87 19.64 16.01 -2.83
CA THR A 87 19.11 17.19 -2.14
C THR A 87 18.95 18.42 -3.03
N SER A 88 19.58 18.44 -4.20
CA SER A 88 19.59 19.57 -5.12
C SER A 88 18.68 19.27 -6.31
N LEU A 89 17.40 19.67 -6.26
CA LEU A 89 16.48 19.63 -7.39
C LEU A 89 15.89 21.03 -7.60
N ASP A 90 16.73 21.94 -8.09
CA ASP A 90 16.33 23.35 -8.23
C ASP A 90 15.55 23.59 -9.52
N ASP A 91 15.72 22.72 -10.51
CA ASP A 91 14.97 22.82 -11.75
C ASP A 91 13.52 22.33 -11.58
N GLN A 92 12.61 23.28 -11.72
CA GLN A 92 11.18 23.05 -11.58
C GLN A 92 10.65 22.02 -12.58
N THR A 93 11.22 21.92 -13.79
CA THR A 93 10.82 20.88 -14.75
C THR A 93 11.29 19.49 -14.32
N ALA A 94 12.54 19.35 -13.87
CA ALA A 94 13.04 18.10 -13.32
C ALA A 94 12.24 17.62 -12.10
N ALA A 95 11.89 18.52 -11.17
CA ALA A 95 11.07 18.18 -10.01
C ALA A 95 9.67 17.66 -10.39
N THR A 96 9.04 18.23 -11.43
CA THR A 96 7.75 17.74 -11.92
C THR A 96 7.82 16.37 -12.59
N LEU A 97 8.87 16.12 -13.39
CA LEU A 97 9.08 14.81 -14.01
C LEU A 97 9.39 13.74 -12.97
N LEU A 98 10.19 14.09 -11.95
CA LEU A 98 10.46 13.23 -10.81
C LEU A 98 9.16 12.89 -10.07
N LEU A 99 8.33 13.88 -9.77
CA LEU A 99 7.05 13.64 -9.11
C LEU A 99 6.17 12.69 -9.96
N ILE A 100 6.00 12.95 -11.25
CA ILE A 100 5.21 12.08 -12.14
C ILE A 100 5.76 10.64 -12.14
N SER A 101 7.08 10.49 -12.16
CA SER A 101 7.73 9.17 -12.10
C SER A 101 7.39 8.41 -10.81
N LEU A 102 7.47 9.07 -9.66
CA LEU A 102 7.18 8.46 -8.36
C LEU A 102 5.69 8.14 -8.22
N MET A 103 4.82 9.01 -8.73
CA MET A 103 3.36 8.82 -8.77
C MET A 103 2.98 7.58 -9.60
N MET A 104 3.64 7.35 -10.74
CA MET A 104 3.48 6.13 -11.53
C MET A 104 3.94 4.89 -10.74
N LYS A 105 5.12 4.94 -10.12
CA LYS A 105 5.66 3.80 -9.32
C LYS A 105 4.76 3.44 -8.15
N LEU A 106 4.20 4.44 -7.48
CA LEU A 106 3.28 4.28 -6.36
C LEU A 106 1.85 3.94 -6.79
N GLY A 107 1.50 4.05 -8.07
CA GLY A 107 0.14 3.79 -8.55
C GLY A 107 -0.87 4.78 -7.99
N MET A 108 -0.47 6.03 -7.81
CA MET A 108 -1.37 7.11 -7.42
C MET A 108 -2.14 7.63 -8.64
N ALA A 109 -3.31 8.23 -8.41
CA ALA A 109 -4.12 8.78 -9.49
C ALA A 109 -3.38 9.93 -10.21
N PRO A 110 -3.45 10.01 -11.56
CA PRO A 110 -4.26 9.19 -12.48
C PRO A 110 -3.64 7.84 -12.88
N PHE A 111 -2.40 7.54 -12.52
CA PHE A 111 -1.66 6.33 -12.90
C PHE A 111 -2.01 5.06 -12.12
N HIS A 112 -3.19 5.02 -11.51
CA HIS A 112 -3.62 3.96 -10.59
C HIS A 112 -4.13 2.67 -11.27
N PHE A 113 -4.41 2.71 -12.58
CA PHE A 113 -5.11 1.65 -13.31
C PHE A 113 -4.45 0.27 -13.22
N TRP A 114 -3.13 0.22 -13.05
CA TRP A 114 -2.40 -1.04 -12.98
C TRP A 114 -2.54 -1.75 -11.65
N VAL A 115 -2.75 -1.03 -10.54
CA VAL A 115 -2.71 -1.61 -9.20
C VAL A 115 -3.79 -2.69 -9.02
N PRO A 116 -5.08 -2.47 -9.38
CA PRO A 116 -6.11 -3.49 -9.24
C PRO A 116 -5.89 -4.69 -10.18
N GLU A 117 -5.31 -4.48 -11.36
CA GLU A 117 -5.13 -5.55 -12.35
C GLU A 117 -3.97 -6.47 -11.99
N VAL A 118 -2.82 -5.89 -11.59
CA VAL A 118 -1.62 -6.63 -11.21
C VAL A 118 -1.86 -7.40 -9.91
N THR A 119 -2.50 -6.79 -8.91
CA THR A 119 -2.85 -7.47 -7.66
C THR A 119 -3.86 -8.59 -7.87
N GLN A 120 -4.81 -8.45 -8.81
CA GLN A 120 -5.78 -9.51 -9.07
C GLN A 120 -5.14 -10.75 -9.72
N GLY A 121 -4.18 -10.55 -10.62
CA GLY A 121 -3.50 -11.62 -11.36
C GLY A 121 -2.39 -12.35 -10.61
N THR A 122 -2.03 -11.85 -9.42
CA THR A 122 -0.96 -12.39 -8.59
C THR A 122 -1.48 -13.27 -7.44
N LEU A 123 -0.58 -14.07 -6.87
CA LEU A 123 -0.84 -14.81 -5.64
C LEU A 123 -0.99 -13.82 -4.46
N LEU A 124 -1.74 -14.19 -3.42
CA LEU A 124 -1.92 -13.33 -2.23
C LEU A 124 -0.59 -12.92 -1.60
N SER A 125 0.40 -13.83 -1.56
CA SER A 125 1.73 -13.54 -1.01
C SER A 125 2.48 -12.47 -1.79
N THR A 126 2.37 -12.47 -3.12
CA THR A 126 3.07 -11.50 -3.97
C THR A 126 2.30 -10.19 -4.09
N GLY A 127 0.96 -10.26 -4.07
CA GLY A 127 0.10 -9.09 -3.89
C GLY A 127 0.41 -8.33 -2.61
N LEU A 128 0.69 -9.04 -1.50
CA LEU A 128 1.15 -8.42 -0.26
C LEU A 128 2.47 -7.65 -0.46
N VAL A 129 3.48 -8.25 -1.09
CA VAL A 129 4.77 -7.60 -1.36
C VAL A 129 4.60 -6.35 -2.25
N ILE A 130 3.70 -6.41 -3.24
CA ILE A 130 3.41 -5.27 -4.13
C ILE A 130 2.73 -4.13 -3.38
N LEU A 131 1.81 -4.44 -2.46
CA LEU A 131 1.05 -3.42 -1.74
C LEU A 131 1.78 -2.83 -0.53
N THR A 132 2.82 -3.49 -0.01
CA THR A 132 3.62 -3.01 1.12
C THR A 132 5.05 -2.65 0.70
N TRP A 133 5.87 -3.65 0.38
CA TRP A 133 7.31 -3.49 0.18
C TRP A 133 7.64 -2.57 -1.00
N GLN A 134 6.93 -2.71 -2.12
CA GLN A 134 7.16 -1.86 -3.30
C GLN A 134 6.80 -0.38 -3.08
N LYS A 135 6.12 -0.03 -1.98
CA LYS A 135 5.84 1.36 -1.61
C LYS A 135 7.01 2.05 -0.88
N LEU A 136 7.89 1.28 -0.23
CA LEU A 136 8.96 1.81 0.61
C LEU A 136 9.96 2.66 -0.18
N ALA A 137 10.52 2.13 -1.27
CA ALA A 137 11.56 2.82 -2.04
C ALA A 137 11.08 4.12 -2.72
N PRO A 138 9.91 4.17 -3.38
CA PRO A 138 9.46 5.44 -3.94
C PRO A 138 9.05 6.46 -2.86
N LEU A 139 8.50 6.02 -1.72
CA LEU A 139 8.17 6.92 -0.62
C LEU A 139 9.41 7.46 0.09
N SER A 140 10.51 6.71 0.17
CA SER A 140 11.77 7.23 0.72
C SER A 140 12.35 8.33 -0.16
N ILE A 141 12.24 8.20 -1.49
CA ILE A 141 12.65 9.27 -2.41
C ILE A 141 11.74 10.50 -2.26
N MET A 142 10.42 10.30 -2.16
CA MET A 142 9.48 11.40 -1.88
C MET A 142 9.78 12.10 -0.55
N TYR A 143 10.15 11.34 0.49
CA TYR A 143 10.56 11.88 1.80
C TYR A 143 11.79 12.78 1.67
N GLN A 144 12.84 12.29 1.01
CA GLN A 144 14.10 13.03 0.84
C GLN A 144 13.93 14.29 -0.03
N THR A 145 13.03 14.25 -1.00
CA THR A 145 12.77 15.36 -1.94
C THR A 145 11.57 16.22 -1.57
N ALA A 146 10.90 15.95 -0.43
CA ALA A 146 9.67 16.62 0.00
C ALA A 146 9.67 18.15 -0.15
N PRO A 147 10.70 18.92 0.28
CA PRO A 147 10.66 20.38 0.18
C PRO A 147 10.74 20.92 -1.25
N LEU A 148 11.21 20.10 -2.20
CA LEU A 148 11.47 20.48 -3.60
C LEU A 148 10.26 20.22 -4.50
N LEU A 149 9.25 19.49 -4.01
CA LEU A 149 8.10 19.08 -4.80
C LEU A 149 7.02 20.18 -4.84
N LYS A 150 6.36 20.32 -5.99
CA LYS A 150 5.23 21.24 -6.13
C LYS A 150 4.02 20.75 -5.32
N PRO A 151 3.51 21.53 -4.34
CA PRO A 151 2.38 21.11 -3.52
C PRO A 151 1.11 20.93 -4.34
N ASP A 152 0.84 21.79 -5.33
CA ASP A 152 -0.40 21.75 -6.12
C ASP A 152 -0.62 20.39 -6.81
N ILE A 153 0.43 19.83 -7.41
CA ILE A 153 0.35 18.54 -8.12
C ILE A 153 0.18 17.38 -7.12
N ILE A 154 0.87 17.45 -5.97
CA ILE A 154 0.74 16.44 -4.92
C ILE A 154 -0.65 16.44 -4.32
N LEU A 155 -1.18 17.62 -3.97
CA LEU A 155 -2.48 17.75 -3.32
C LEU A 155 -3.62 17.36 -4.26
N THR A 156 -3.57 17.80 -5.54
CA THR A 156 -4.58 17.40 -6.53
C THR A 156 -4.61 15.88 -6.73
N SER A 157 -3.44 15.25 -6.85
CA SER A 157 -3.35 13.81 -6.99
C SER A 157 -3.70 13.03 -5.71
N ALA A 158 -3.44 13.59 -4.53
CA ALA A 158 -3.87 13.04 -3.25
C ALA A 158 -5.40 12.99 -3.15
N ILE A 159 -6.11 14.07 -3.49
CA ILE A 159 -7.57 14.08 -3.49
C ILE A 159 -8.13 13.08 -4.51
N LEU A 160 -7.58 13.09 -5.75
CA LEU A 160 -8.01 12.17 -6.81
C LEU A 160 -7.81 10.70 -6.42
N SER A 161 -6.70 10.37 -5.76
CA SER A 161 -6.43 9.00 -5.33
C SER A 161 -7.36 8.55 -4.20
N ILE A 162 -7.70 9.42 -3.25
CA ILE A 162 -8.69 9.10 -2.21
C ILE A 162 -10.08 8.90 -2.84
N LEU A 163 -10.48 9.77 -3.77
CA LEU A 163 -11.74 9.67 -4.50
C LEU A 163 -11.87 8.36 -5.27
N ILE A 164 -10.87 8.07 -6.11
CA ILE A 164 -10.86 6.89 -6.99
C ILE A 164 -10.71 5.60 -6.18
N GLY A 165 -9.92 5.62 -5.10
CA GLY A 165 -9.83 4.50 -4.15
C GLY A 165 -11.18 4.18 -3.52
N GLY A 166 -11.92 5.21 -3.09
CA GLY A 166 -13.27 5.07 -2.55
C GLY A 166 -14.25 4.48 -3.56
N TRP A 167 -14.46 5.18 -4.68
CA TRP A 167 -15.45 4.79 -5.69
C TRP A 167 -15.12 3.47 -6.37
N GLY A 168 -13.83 3.25 -6.70
CA GLY A 168 -13.38 2.03 -7.34
C GLY A 168 -13.56 0.79 -6.45
N GLY A 169 -13.37 0.92 -5.13
CA GLY A 169 -13.55 -0.16 -4.17
C GLY A 169 -15.01 -0.60 -3.99
N LEU A 170 -15.97 0.30 -4.20
CA LEU A 170 -17.41 0.01 -4.04
C LEU A 170 -17.89 -1.08 -5.01
N ASN A 171 -17.36 -1.16 -6.21
CA ASN A 171 -17.86 -2.09 -7.24
C ASN A 171 -17.17 -3.47 -7.22
N GLN A 172 -16.26 -3.74 -6.28
CA GLN A 172 -15.46 -4.97 -6.30
C GLN A 172 -15.94 -6.00 -5.29
N THR A 173 -15.98 -7.26 -5.72
CA THR A 173 -16.23 -8.44 -4.86
C THR A 173 -14.99 -9.30 -4.64
N GLN A 174 -13.93 -9.04 -5.42
CA GLN A 174 -12.64 -9.72 -5.32
C GLN A 174 -11.80 -9.02 -4.24
N LEU A 175 -11.36 -9.77 -3.23
CA LEU A 175 -10.66 -9.20 -2.07
C LEU A 175 -9.36 -8.50 -2.49
N ARG A 176 -8.62 -9.06 -3.45
CA ARG A 176 -7.37 -8.46 -3.94
C ARG A 176 -7.58 -7.08 -4.55
N LYS A 177 -8.65 -6.90 -5.34
CA LYS A 177 -9.01 -5.59 -5.89
C LYS A 177 -9.49 -4.62 -4.83
N ILE A 178 -10.28 -5.07 -3.85
CA ILE A 178 -10.71 -4.22 -2.73
C ILE A 178 -9.48 -3.70 -1.98
N MET A 179 -8.52 -4.58 -1.67
CA MET A 179 -7.26 -4.18 -1.02
C MET A 179 -6.41 -3.25 -1.91
N ALA A 180 -6.41 -3.45 -3.23
CA ALA A 180 -5.74 -2.54 -4.15
C ALA A 180 -6.33 -1.12 -4.12
N TYR A 181 -7.66 -1.00 -4.17
CA TYR A 181 -8.32 0.31 -4.07
C TYR A 181 -8.12 0.97 -2.71
N SER A 182 -8.10 0.18 -1.61
CA SER A 182 -7.69 0.72 -0.32
C SER A 182 -6.27 1.27 -0.32
N SER A 183 -5.33 0.57 -0.97
CA SER A 183 -3.94 1.03 -1.06
C SER A 183 -3.86 2.38 -1.77
N ILE A 184 -4.61 2.55 -2.88
CA ILE A 184 -4.65 3.81 -3.63
C ILE A 184 -5.14 4.95 -2.74
N ALA A 185 -6.19 4.73 -1.95
CA ALA A 185 -6.69 5.74 -1.02
C ALA A 185 -5.68 6.07 0.10
N HIS A 186 -5.04 5.07 0.71
CA HIS A 186 -4.03 5.29 1.74
C HIS A 186 -2.80 6.04 1.20
N MET A 187 -2.37 5.75 -0.04
CA MET A 187 -1.30 6.51 -0.70
C MET A 187 -1.70 7.98 -0.88
N GLY A 188 -2.97 8.27 -1.15
CA GLY A 188 -3.48 9.65 -1.20
C GLY A 188 -3.37 10.38 0.13
N TRP A 189 -3.73 9.74 1.24
CA TRP A 189 -3.53 10.30 2.58
C TRP A 189 -2.05 10.55 2.90
N MET A 190 -1.16 9.63 2.51
CA MET A 190 0.28 9.79 2.70
C MET A 190 0.84 10.98 1.90
N ALA A 191 0.44 11.12 0.64
CA ALA A 191 0.92 12.20 -0.21
C ALA A 191 0.41 13.58 0.24
N ALA A 192 -0.82 13.67 0.74
CA ALA A 192 -1.40 14.95 1.20
C ALA A 192 -0.58 15.63 2.31
N VAL A 193 0.09 14.86 3.16
CA VAL A 193 0.84 15.39 4.31
C VAL A 193 2.33 15.49 4.06
N LEU A 194 2.83 14.86 3.01
CA LEU A 194 4.25 14.88 2.64
C LEU A 194 4.84 16.30 2.62
N THR A 195 4.10 17.26 2.05
CA THR A 195 4.56 18.65 1.88
C THR A 195 4.57 19.46 3.18
N PHE A 196 3.79 19.05 4.18
CA PHE A 196 3.63 19.79 5.43
C PHE A 196 4.46 19.17 6.54
N ASN A 197 4.35 17.85 6.73
CA ASN A 197 5.10 17.13 7.74
C ASN A 197 5.43 15.71 7.27
N PRO A 198 6.63 15.47 6.72
CA PRO A 198 6.98 14.18 6.13
C PRO A 198 7.10 13.05 7.17
N SER A 199 7.27 13.37 8.45
CA SER A 199 7.28 12.39 9.55
C SER A 199 5.92 11.69 9.73
N LEU A 200 4.80 12.43 9.64
CA LEU A 200 3.46 11.86 9.69
C LEU A 200 3.14 10.97 8.48
N MET A 201 3.75 11.24 7.33
CA MET A 201 3.67 10.35 6.17
C MET A 201 4.31 8.99 6.49
N LEU A 202 5.47 8.97 7.16
CA LEU A 202 6.11 7.73 7.62
C LEU A 202 5.26 6.99 8.65
N LEU A 203 4.65 7.71 9.60
CA LEU A 203 3.73 7.12 10.56
C LEU A 203 2.55 6.41 9.87
N ASN A 204 1.92 7.08 8.92
CA ASN A 204 0.81 6.51 8.15
C ASN A 204 1.27 5.28 7.35
N LEU A 205 2.46 5.32 6.75
CA LEU A 205 3.05 4.18 6.05
C LEU A 205 3.25 2.97 6.96
N LEU A 206 3.82 3.16 8.14
CA LEU A 206 4.05 2.08 9.12
C LEU A 206 2.73 1.41 9.52
N LEU A 207 1.72 2.20 9.89
CA LEU A 207 0.41 1.68 10.28
C LEU A 207 -0.28 0.97 9.12
N TYR A 208 -0.23 1.54 7.92
CA TYR A 208 -0.76 0.91 6.72
C TYR A 208 -0.09 -0.45 6.42
N ILE A 209 1.24 -0.57 6.57
CA ILE A 209 1.95 -1.84 6.41
C ILE A 209 1.49 -2.87 7.45
N ILE A 210 1.30 -2.46 8.72
CA ILE A 210 0.79 -3.36 9.78
C ILE A 210 -0.61 -3.89 9.43
N PHE A 211 -1.53 -3.02 9.02
CA PHE A 211 -2.90 -3.42 8.71
C PHE A 211 -2.99 -4.32 7.46
N THR A 212 -2.25 -3.98 6.42
CA THR A 212 -2.22 -4.80 5.20
C THR A 212 -1.56 -6.15 5.45
N LEU A 213 -0.48 -6.22 6.24
CA LEU A 213 0.09 -7.50 6.66
C LEU A 213 -0.93 -8.34 7.44
N ALA A 214 -1.65 -7.75 8.39
CA ALA A 214 -2.68 -8.45 9.18
C ALA A 214 -3.82 -9.00 8.30
N THR A 215 -4.38 -8.17 7.40
CA THR A 215 -5.46 -8.60 6.50
C THR A 215 -5.01 -9.69 5.52
N PHE A 216 -3.86 -9.53 4.87
CA PHE A 216 -3.36 -10.53 3.90
C PHE A 216 -2.97 -11.84 4.56
N THR A 217 -2.41 -11.82 5.77
CA THR A 217 -2.09 -13.05 6.51
C THR A 217 -3.36 -13.82 6.89
N ILE A 218 -4.44 -13.14 7.29
CA ILE A 218 -5.76 -13.77 7.51
C ILE A 218 -6.33 -14.35 6.21
N MET A 219 -6.25 -13.60 5.09
CA MET A 219 -6.72 -14.10 3.79
C MET A 219 -5.93 -15.33 3.33
N MET A 220 -4.61 -15.36 3.58
CA MET A 220 -3.75 -16.49 3.25
C MET A 220 -4.05 -17.72 4.12
N SER A 221 -4.26 -17.56 5.43
CA SER A 221 -4.61 -18.69 6.32
C SER A 221 -5.98 -19.26 5.99
N CYS A 222 -6.95 -18.41 5.62
CA CYS A 222 -8.29 -18.84 5.23
C CYS A 222 -8.37 -19.31 3.76
N SER A 223 -7.34 -19.09 2.94
CA SER A 223 -7.32 -19.34 1.49
C SER A 223 -8.47 -18.64 0.73
N THR A 224 -8.86 -17.43 1.17
CA THR A 224 -10.00 -16.69 0.62
C THR A 224 -9.55 -15.63 -0.38
N SER A 225 -10.27 -15.51 -1.50
CA SER A 225 -9.95 -14.53 -2.55
C SER A 225 -11.14 -13.68 -3.00
N SER A 226 -12.36 -14.14 -2.72
CA SER A 226 -13.61 -13.45 -2.99
C SER A 226 -14.39 -13.21 -1.70
N THR A 227 -15.27 -12.22 -1.72
CA THR A 227 -16.30 -12.01 -0.67
C THR A 227 -17.10 -13.27 -0.35
N SER A 228 -17.50 -14.05 -1.36
CA SER A 228 -18.25 -15.30 -1.19
C SER A 228 -17.45 -16.42 -0.52
N THR A 229 -16.15 -16.50 -0.77
CA THR A 229 -15.29 -17.50 -0.10
C THR A 229 -15.00 -17.06 1.34
N LEU A 230 -14.87 -15.75 1.57
CA LEU A 230 -14.77 -15.18 2.90
C LEU A 230 -16.03 -15.43 3.74
N SER A 231 -17.22 -15.31 3.16
CA SER A 231 -18.48 -15.51 3.88
C SER A 231 -18.70 -16.95 4.37
N MET A 232 -17.96 -17.93 3.85
CA MET A 232 -18.02 -19.31 4.33
C MET A 232 -16.99 -19.63 5.42
N SER A 233 -16.06 -18.71 5.66
CA SER A 233 -14.90 -18.98 6.51
C SER A 233 -15.18 -18.83 8.01
N TRP A 234 -16.29 -18.19 8.41
CA TRP A 234 -16.75 -18.16 9.81
C TRP A 234 -16.93 -19.57 10.38
N ASN A 235 -17.34 -20.53 9.54
CA ASN A 235 -17.65 -21.89 9.95
C ASN A 235 -16.38 -22.76 10.18
N ASN A 236 -15.23 -22.35 9.66
CA ASN A 236 -13.94 -23.05 9.87
C ASN A 236 -13.03 -22.32 10.84
N TYR A 237 -12.96 -20.99 10.72
CA TYR A 237 -12.01 -20.15 11.46
C TYR A 237 -12.74 -18.94 12.09
N PRO A 238 -13.64 -19.17 13.06
CA PRO A 238 -14.47 -18.11 13.63
C PRO A 238 -13.63 -16.99 14.26
N LEU A 239 -12.56 -17.34 14.98
CA LEU A 239 -11.65 -16.37 15.61
C LEU A 239 -10.92 -15.49 14.59
N MET A 240 -10.54 -16.05 13.43
CA MET A 240 -9.89 -15.24 12.38
C MET A 240 -10.87 -14.26 11.75
N MET A 241 -12.16 -14.58 11.67
CA MET A 241 -13.19 -13.66 11.17
C MET A 241 -13.46 -12.51 12.14
N THR A 242 -13.49 -12.78 13.46
CA THR A 242 -13.62 -11.71 14.45
C THR A 242 -12.40 -10.79 14.46
N MET A 243 -11.21 -11.34 14.25
CA MET A 243 -9.98 -10.55 14.12
C MET A 243 -9.93 -9.78 12.79
N LEU A 244 -10.48 -10.33 11.70
CA LEU A 244 -10.58 -9.61 10.44
C LEU A 244 -11.48 -8.37 10.58
N LEU A 245 -12.58 -8.48 11.34
CA LEU A 245 -13.46 -7.35 11.64
C LEU A 245 -12.67 -6.20 12.27
N THR A 246 -11.88 -6.45 13.31
CA THR A 246 -11.15 -5.39 14.02
C THR A 246 -10.12 -4.72 13.11
N VAL A 247 -9.41 -5.48 12.27
CA VAL A 247 -8.43 -4.93 11.32
C VAL A 247 -9.10 -4.14 10.18
N LEU A 248 -10.24 -4.59 9.66
CA LEU A 248 -10.95 -3.85 8.61
C LEU A 248 -11.53 -2.53 9.15
N MET A 249 -12.01 -2.52 10.40
CA MET A 249 -12.45 -1.30 11.08
C MET A 249 -11.27 -0.36 11.35
N SER A 250 -10.08 -0.89 11.70
CA SER A 250 -8.89 -0.06 11.87
C SER A 250 -8.43 0.55 10.55
N MET A 251 -8.43 -0.20 9.44
CA MET A 251 -8.22 0.35 8.08
C MET A 251 -9.22 1.46 7.72
N GLY A 252 -10.47 1.31 8.15
CA GLY A 252 -11.51 2.33 8.02
C GLY A 252 -11.20 3.61 8.82
N GLY A 253 -10.37 3.52 9.85
CA GLY A 253 -9.98 4.64 10.71
C GLY A 253 -11.09 5.07 11.65
N LEU A 254 -11.81 4.12 12.26
CA LEU A 254 -12.80 4.42 13.29
C LEU A 254 -12.14 4.66 14.66
N PRO A 255 -12.53 5.68 15.43
CA PRO A 255 -12.29 5.69 16.87
C PRO A 255 -13.14 4.55 17.48
N PRO A 256 -12.62 3.63 18.32
CA PRO A 256 -11.40 3.65 19.15
C PRO A 256 -10.28 2.71 18.65
N LEU A 257 -10.03 2.62 17.34
CA LEU A 257 -8.98 1.76 16.75
C LEU A 257 -7.81 2.55 16.14
N THR A 258 -6.66 1.90 16.02
CA THR A 258 -5.36 2.55 15.71
C THR A 258 -5.30 3.29 14.38
N GLY A 259 -6.04 2.86 13.36
CA GLY A 259 -6.04 3.56 12.08
C GLY A 259 -6.77 4.91 12.11
N PHE A 260 -7.41 5.28 13.22
CA PHE A 260 -7.87 6.65 13.45
C PHE A 260 -6.70 7.62 13.65
N ILE A 261 -5.61 7.17 14.29
CA ILE A 261 -4.43 7.98 14.63
C ILE A 261 -3.87 8.76 13.43
N PRO A 262 -3.49 8.10 12.30
CA PRO A 262 -2.86 8.82 11.20
C PRO A 262 -3.83 9.80 10.55
N LYS A 263 -5.11 9.43 10.35
CA LYS A 263 -6.09 10.33 9.75
C LYS A 263 -6.33 11.57 10.62
N TRP A 264 -6.42 11.38 11.93
CA TRP A 264 -6.62 12.48 12.87
C TRP A 264 -5.43 13.44 12.89
N LEU A 265 -4.19 12.92 13.03
CA LEU A 265 -2.99 13.75 13.04
C LEU A 265 -2.76 14.47 11.71
N ILE A 266 -3.06 13.82 10.58
CA ILE A 266 -3.01 14.43 9.25
C ILE A 266 -3.97 15.62 9.17
N ILE A 267 -5.21 15.46 9.64
CA ILE A 267 -6.21 16.54 9.62
C ILE A 267 -5.73 17.71 10.50
N ASP A 268 -5.16 17.43 11.67
CA ASP A 268 -4.63 18.47 12.57
C ASP A 268 -3.52 19.30 11.91
N GLU A 269 -2.53 18.66 11.28
CA GLU A 269 -1.46 19.39 10.56
C GLU A 269 -1.98 20.19 9.36
N LEU A 270 -2.97 19.68 8.62
CA LEU A 270 -3.56 20.40 7.50
C LEU A 270 -4.32 21.65 7.98
N ILE A 271 -5.01 21.57 9.11
CA ILE A 271 -5.72 22.70 9.72
C ILE A 271 -4.72 23.74 10.24
N LYS A 272 -3.61 23.32 10.89
CA LYS A 272 -2.54 24.23 11.33
C LYS A 272 -1.95 25.04 10.19
N ASN A 273 -1.90 24.47 8.99
CA ASN A 273 -1.44 25.13 7.77
C ASN A 273 -2.54 25.88 7.00
N ASN A 274 -3.67 26.23 7.66
CA ASN A 274 -4.81 26.98 7.11
C ASN A 274 -5.56 26.31 5.94
N ASN A 275 -5.27 25.05 5.61
CA ASN A 275 -5.96 24.31 4.56
C ASN A 275 -7.16 23.56 5.14
N ILE A 276 -8.28 24.25 5.37
CA ILE A 276 -9.47 23.64 6.00
C ILE A 276 -10.31 22.82 5.01
N ILE A 277 -10.43 23.29 3.76
CA ILE A 277 -11.32 22.67 2.75
C ILE A 277 -10.80 21.28 2.33
N LEU A 278 -9.48 21.15 2.18
CA LEU A 278 -8.83 19.91 1.77
C LEU A 278 -9.09 18.72 2.72
N PRO A 279 -8.77 18.78 4.03
CA PRO A 279 -9.00 17.68 4.96
C PRO A 279 -10.49 17.37 5.11
N LEU A 280 -11.38 18.36 5.01
CA LEU A 280 -12.83 18.13 5.00
C LEU A 280 -13.23 17.23 3.81
N ALA A 281 -12.77 17.56 2.60
CA ALA A 281 -13.04 16.75 1.41
C ALA A 281 -12.44 15.35 1.55
N MET A 282 -11.19 15.24 2.01
CA MET A 282 -10.53 13.94 2.23
C MET A 282 -11.28 13.07 3.25
N ALA A 283 -11.71 13.65 4.37
CA ALA A 283 -12.44 12.94 5.42
C ALA A 283 -13.79 12.42 4.91
N MET A 284 -14.55 13.23 4.17
CA MET A 284 -15.80 12.79 3.56
C MET A 284 -15.59 11.63 2.59
N MET A 285 -14.55 11.69 1.76
CA MET A 285 -14.26 10.62 0.81
C MET A 285 -13.73 9.35 1.47
N ALA A 286 -13.08 9.45 2.64
CA ALA A 286 -12.66 8.28 3.41
C ALA A 286 -13.85 7.46 3.96
N LEU A 287 -15.04 8.06 4.13
CA LEU A 287 -16.24 7.32 4.52
C LEU A 287 -16.67 6.31 3.46
N LEU A 288 -16.40 6.56 2.17
CA LEU A 288 -16.65 5.60 1.09
C LEU A 288 -15.79 4.34 1.25
N ASN A 289 -14.54 4.50 1.69
CA ASN A 289 -13.66 3.38 1.99
C ASN A 289 -14.21 2.54 3.13
N LEU A 290 -14.66 3.21 4.19
CA LEU A 290 -15.28 2.57 5.34
C LEU A 290 -16.52 1.78 4.94
N TYR A 291 -17.36 2.28 4.03
CA TYR A 291 -18.55 1.57 3.59
C TYR A 291 -18.23 0.21 2.94
N PHE A 292 -17.24 0.12 2.04
CA PHE A 292 -16.93 -1.19 1.46
C PHE A 292 -16.27 -2.14 2.46
N TYR A 293 -15.56 -1.64 3.47
CA TYR A 293 -15.10 -2.46 4.59
C TYR A 293 -16.28 -2.98 5.41
N MET A 294 -17.27 -2.13 5.73
CA MET A 294 -18.49 -2.55 6.44
C MET A 294 -19.21 -3.67 5.69
N ARG A 295 -19.32 -3.57 4.37
CA ARG A 295 -19.90 -4.64 3.55
C ARG A 295 -19.12 -5.97 3.66
N LEU A 296 -17.79 -5.92 3.69
CA LEU A 296 -16.97 -7.11 3.92
C LEU A 296 -17.17 -7.69 5.31
N ILE A 297 -17.29 -6.83 6.32
CA ILE A 297 -17.53 -7.21 7.72
C ILE A 297 -18.91 -7.89 7.85
N TYR A 298 -19.95 -7.33 7.24
CA TYR A 298 -21.28 -7.94 7.21
C TYR A 298 -21.24 -9.33 6.57
N ALA A 299 -20.57 -9.46 5.43
CA ALA A 299 -20.48 -10.74 4.72
C ALA A 299 -19.71 -11.82 5.49
N SER A 300 -18.82 -11.46 6.42
CA SER A 300 -17.86 -12.39 7.03
C SER A 300 -18.17 -12.73 8.48
N SER A 301 -18.42 -11.73 9.32
CA SER A 301 -18.41 -11.88 10.79
C SER A 301 -19.72 -11.52 11.45
N LEU A 302 -20.38 -10.44 11.02
CA LEU A 302 -21.63 -9.99 11.64
C LEU A 302 -22.86 -10.80 11.21
N THR A 303 -22.84 -11.40 10.01
CA THR A 303 -23.92 -12.27 9.53
C THR A 303 -23.38 -13.64 9.14
N LEU A 304 -24.21 -14.67 9.28
CA LEU A 304 -23.85 -16.05 8.96
C LEU A 304 -24.45 -16.45 7.62
N PHE A 305 -23.60 -16.50 6.57
CA PHE A 305 -24.01 -16.97 5.25
C PHE A 305 -24.15 -18.51 5.22
N PRO A 306 -25.06 -19.05 4.37
CA PRO A 306 -25.32 -20.49 4.29
C PRO A 306 -24.10 -21.24 3.74
N SER A 307 -23.60 -22.21 4.49
CA SER A 307 -22.37 -22.95 4.17
C SER A 307 -22.65 -24.36 3.62
N SER A 308 -21.74 -24.91 2.81
CA SER A 308 -21.91 -26.24 2.20
C SER A 308 -21.52 -27.38 3.15
N ASN A 309 -22.14 -28.55 3.00
CA ASN A 309 -21.87 -29.73 3.84
C ASN A 309 -20.39 -30.17 3.81
N ASN A 310 -19.66 -29.93 2.72
CA ASN A 310 -18.25 -30.30 2.58
C ASN A 310 -17.34 -29.60 3.60
N ILE A 311 -17.79 -28.47 4.17
CA ILE A 311 -17.05 -27.74 5.22
C ILE A 311 -16.94 -28.58 6.50
N LYS A 312 -17.92 -29.43 6.80
CA LYS A 312 -17.89 -30.33 7.98
C LYS A 312 -16.70 -31.29 7.96
N PHE A 313 -16.19 -31.63 6.78
CA PHE A 313 -14.98 -32.43 6.66
C PHE A 313 -13.74 -31.65 7.13
N LYS A 314 -13.66 -30.36 6.83
CA LYS A 314 -12.54 -29.48 7.23
C LYS A 314 -12.44 -29.32 8.75
N TRP A 315 -13.55 -29.42 9.48
CA TRP A 315 -13.54 -29.40 10.96
C TRP A 315 -12.68 -30.51 11.57
N LYS A 316 -12.60 -31.66 10.90
CA LYS A 316 -11.80 -32.80 11.39
C LYS A 316 -10.31 -32.64 11.08
N VAL A 317 -9.95 -31.75 10.14
CA VAL A 317 -8.57 -31.53 9.71
C VAL A 317 -8.03 -30.30 10.42
N ILE A 318 -7.23 -30.52 11.45
CA ILE A 318 -6.49 -29.45 12.12
C ILE A 318 -5.27 -29.12 11.25
N THR A 319 -5.33 -28.00 10.52
CA THR A 319 -4.18 -27.49 9.76
C THR A 319 -3.35 -26.55 10.63
N PRO A 320 -2.10 -26.89 11.00
CA PRO A 320 -1.22 -25.97 11.71
C PRO A 320 -0.77 -24.86 10.75
N HIS A 321 -1.43 -23.71 10.79
CA HIS A 321 -0.99 -22.53 10.07
C HIS A 321 0.18 -21.88 10.80
N LYS A 322 1.38 -21.89 10.18
CA LYS A 322 2.56 -21.19 10.72
C LYS A 322 2.38 -19.68 10.56
N THR A 323 1.68 -19.05 11.50
CA THR A 323 1.39 -17.61 11.51
C THR A 323 1.93 -16.93 12.77
N PHE A 324 3.23 -17.07 13.00
CA PHE A 324 3.88 -16.60 14.23
C PHE A 324 3.70 -15.10 14.48
N LEU A 325 3.71 -14.28 13.42
CA LEU A 325 3.61 -12.82 13.54
C LEU A 325 2.15 -12.30 13.66
N LEU A 326 1.15 -13.13 13.37
CA LEU A 326 -0.24 -12.67 13.26
C LEU A 326 -0.78 -12.07 14.58
N PRO A 327 -0.59 -12.70 15.76
CA PRO A 327 -1.10 -12.12 17.01
C PRO A 327 -0.50 -10.74 17.31
N VAL A 328 0.80 -10.55 17.04
CA VAL A 328 1.49 -9.27 17.24
C VAL A 328 0.95 -8.20 16.30
N LEU A 329 0.75 -8.53 15.03
CA LEU A 329 0.14 -7.60 14.08
C LEU A 329 -1.28 -7.19 14.48
N LEU A 330 -2.07 -8.15 14.99
CA LEU A 330 -3.45 -7.89 15.42
C LEU A 330 -3.52 -6.97 16.64
N THR A 331 -2.67 -7.18 17.64
CA THR A 331 -2.61 -6.31 18.82
C THR A 331 -2.16 -4.91 18.45
N LEU A 332 -1.11 -4.79 17.63
CA LEU A 332 -0.66 -3.50 17.10
C LEU A 332 -1.76 -2.83 16.26
N SER A 333 -2.54 -3.59 15.50
CA SER A 333 -3.60 -3.01 14.67
C SER A 333 -4.79 -2.46 15.44
N SER A 334 -4.97 -2.86 16.70
CA SER A 334 -6.18 -2.55 17.49
C SER A 334 -5.91 -1.66 18.70
N PHE A 335 -4.80 -1.86 19.43
CA PHE A 335 -4.61 -1.27 20.76
C PHE A 335 -3.52 -0.19 20.88
N LEU A 336 -3.00 0.37 19.79
CA LEU A 336 -1.98 1.44 19.82
C LEU A 336 -2.49 2.86 20.13
N ILE A 337 -3.79 3.14 20.21
CA ILE A 337 -4.28 4.52 20.44
C ILE A 337 -3.75 5.18 21.72
N PRO A 338 -3.72 4.51 22.88
CA PRO A 338 -3.20 5.15 24.09
C PRO A 338 -1.73 5.58 23.98
N LEU A 339 -0.98 4.98 23.04
CA LEU A 339 0.43 5.28 22.78
C LEU A 339 0.62 6.41 21.75
N THR A 340 -0.45 7.11 21.33
CA THR A 340 -0.35 8.22 20.38
C THR A 340 0.70 9.28 20.74
N PRO A 341 0.87 9.72 22.00
CA PRO A 341 1.86 10.74 22.31
C PRO A 341 3.29 10.24 22.12
N MET A 342 3.56 8.98 22.47
CA MET A 342 4.87 8.36 22.24
C MET A 342 5.18 8.21 20.75
N ILE A 343 4.17 7.86 19.96
CA ILE A 343 4.30 7.69 18.51
C ILE A 343 4.59 9.04 17.83
N TYR A 344 3.98 10.13 18.31
CA TYR A 344 4.21 11.48 17.79
C TYR A 344 5.61 12.02 18.10
N ILE A 345 6.25 11.55 19.18
CA ILE A 345 7.62 11.95 19.58
C ILE A 345 8.69 11.36 18.63
N LEU A 346 8.35 10.37 17.80
CA LEU A 346 9.27 9.82 16.79
C LEU A 346 9.41 10.72 15.54
N ASN A 347 8.85 11.93 15.56
CA ASN A 347 9.04 12.96 14.54
C ASN A 347 10.40 13.66 14.64
#